data_AF-A0A427UHP5-F1
#
_entry.id   AF-A0A427UHP5-F1
#
_cell.length_a   1.000
_cell.length_b   1.000
_cell.length_c   1.000
_cell.angle_alpha   90.00
_cell.angle_beta   90.00
_cell.angle_gamma   90.00
#
_symmetry.space_group_name_H-M   'P 1'
#
loop_
_entity.id
_entity.type
_entity.pdbx_description
1 polymer ?
#
loop_
_entity_poly.entity_id
_entity_poly.type
_entity_poly.pdbx_seq_one_letter_code
_entity_poly.pdbx_strand_id
1 'polypeptide(L)'
;MQVKETDMLIVGFILFLIGSGIHIFEPDRIINPSGAGGAFIGAGVALFLVTLREIRLKNKGNVVEDERILHIAEKTSHKTLVILIILEGILMALLGVTAFDIQAYPVVSLLFAITMLSYAGFYYWYKRQM
;
A
#
# COMPACT_ATOMS: atom_id res chain seq x y z
N MET A 1 13.54 8.57 -19.71
CA MET A 1 12.21 8.33 -19.11
C MET A 1 11.80 6.85 -19.14
N GLN A 2 12.15 6.04 -20.16
CA GLN A 2 11.95 4.57 -20.18
C GLN A 2 12.65 3.81 -19.03
N VAL A 3 13.78 4.34 -18.54
CA VAL A 3 14.54 3.74 -17.43
C VAL A 3 13.70 3.62 -16.16
N LYS A 4 12.95 4.67 -15.79
CA LYS A 4 12.11 4.71 -14.58
C LYS A 4 10.98 3.66 -14.59
N GLU A 5 10.37 3.43 -15.76
CA GLU A 5 9.30 2.42 -15.94
C GLU A 5 9.89 1.00 -15.86
N THR A 6 11.09 0.81 -16.43
CA THR A 6 11.80 -0.47 -16.40
C THR A 6 12.26 -0.80 -14.97
N ASP A 7 12.79 0.20 -14.24
CA ASP A 7 13.17 0.08 -12.84
C ASP A 7 11.97 -0.30 -11.96
N MET A 8 10.80 0.32 -12.18
CA MET A 8 9.58 -0.05 -11.46
C MET A 8 9.15 -1.49 -11.76
N LEU A 9 9.20 -1.95 -13.01
CA LEU A 9 8.90 -3.36 -13.33
C LEU A 9 9.88 -4.32 -12.66
N ILE A 10 11.18 -3.97 -12.62
CA ILE A 10 12.21 -4.75 -11.93
C ILE A 10 11.91 -4.82 -10.43
N VAL A 11 11.59 -3.68 -9.80
CA VAL A 11 11.21 -3.63 -8.38
C VAL A 11 9.98 -4.49 -8.12
N GLY A 12 8.95 -4.39 -8.97
CA GLY A 12 7.75 -5.21 -8.85
C GLY A 12 8.05 -6.72 -8.96
N PHE A 13 8.92 -7.09 -9.89
CA PHE A 13 9.36 -8.48 -10.07
C PHE A 13 10.19 -9.00 -8.88
N ILE A 14 11.09 -8.18 -8.34
CA ILE A 14 11.88 -8.51 -7.14
C ILE A 14 10.94 -8.72 -5.93
N LEU A 15 9.97 -7.83 -5.73
CA LEU A 15 8.98 -7.96 -4.65
C LEU A 15 8.18 -9.26 -4.80
N PHE A 16 7.76 -9.60 -6.01
CA PHE A 16 7.07 -10.86 -6.30
C PHE A 16 7.94 -12.09 -5.98
N LEU A 17 9.23 -12.07 -6.37
CA LEU A 17 10.16 -13.16 -6.07
C LEU A 17 10.40 -13.32 -4.57
N ILE A 18 10.59 -12.21 -3.84
CA ILE A 18 10.75 -12.22 -2.39
C ILE A 18 9.50 -12.81 -1.74
N GLY A 19 8.31 -12.34 -2.13
CA GLY A 19 7.06 -12.84 -1.57
C GLY A 19 6.81 -14.31 -1.88
N SER A 20 7.11 -14.75 -3.11
CA SER A 20 7.02 -16.16 -3.51
C SER A 20 8.00 -17.03 -2.72
N GLY A 21 9.23 -16.55 -2.52
CA GLY A 21 10.23 -17.23 -1.69
C GLY A 21 9.77 -17.36 -0.25
N ILE A 22 9.25 -16.30 0.36
CA ILE A 22 8.69 -16.36 1.71
C ILE A 22 7.52 -17.35 1.79
N HIS A 23 6.67 -17.40 0.77
CA HIS A 23 5.51 -18.29 0.77
C HIS A 23 5.89 -19.77 0.58
N ILE A 24 6.92 -20.06 -0.22
CA ILE A 24 7.37 -21.44 -0.52
C ILE A 24 8.25 -21.99 0.60
N PHE A 25 9.18 -21.18 1.12
CA PHE A 25 10.16 -21.64 2.10
C PHE A 25 9.70 -21.50 3.56
N GLU A 26 8.58 -20.80 3.80
CA GLU A 26 7.98 -20.56 5.13
C GLU A 26 9.02 -20.40 6.26
N PRO A 27 9.94 -19.42 6.15
CA PRO A 27 11.08 -19.35 7.05
C PRO A 27 10.65 -19.16 8.50
N ASP A 28 11.16 -20.01 9.40
CA ASP A 28 10.85 -20.05 10.84
C ASP A 28 11.07 -18.71 11.58
N ARG A 29 11.88 -17.81 11.01
CA ARG A 29 12.17 -16.48 11.57
C ARG A 29 11.09 -15.45 11.27
N ILE A 30 10.13 -15.75 10.39
CA ILE A 30 9.02 -14.86 10.05
C ILE A 30 7.78 -15.31 10.82
N ILE A 31 7.25 -14.42 11.66
CA ILE A 31 6.10 -14.69 12.54
C ILE A 31 4.86 -15.12 11.76
N ASN A 32 4.67 -14.55 10.55
CA ASN A 32 3.57 -14.89 9.65
C ASN A 32 4.05 -14.93 8.19
N PRO A 33 4.63 -16.06 7.74
CA PRO A 33 5.18 -16.20 6.40
C PRO A 33 4.11 -16.03 5.31
N SER A 34 2.90 -16.55 5.53
CA SER A 34 1.80 -16.41 4.55
C SER A 34 1.36 -14.96 4.38
N GLY A 35 1.20 -14.21 5.49
CA GLY A 35 0.85 -12.79 5.46
C GLY A 35 1.93 -11.92 4.82
N ALA A 36 3.20 -12.16 5.19
CA ALA A 36 4.33 -11.44 4.59
C ALA A 36 4.48 -11.75 3.10
N GLY A 37 4.46 -13.04 2.73
CA GLY A 37 4.54 -13.50 1.34
C GLY A 37 3.41 -12.90 0.49
N GLY A 38 2.17 -12.95 0.99
CA GLY A 38 1.02 -12.35 0.33
C GLY A 38 1.14 -10.84 0.14
N ALA A 39 1.65 -10.11 1.13
CA ALA A 39 1.87 -8.66 1.02
C ALA A 39 2.92 -8.31 -0.06
N PHE A 40 4.04 -9.04 -0.09
CA PHE A 40 5.09 -8.84 -1.08
C PHE A 40 4.64 -9.21 -2.50
N ILE A 41 3.94 -10.33 -2.67
CA ILE A 41 3.34 -10.74 -3.94
C ILE A 41 2.32 -9.68 -4.40
N GLY A 42 1.41 -9.28 -3.52
CA GLY A 42 0.37 -8.29 -3.82
C GLY A 42 0.96 -6.95 -4.23
N ALA A 43 1.97 -6.46 -3.50
CA ALA A 43 2.67 -5.23 -3.84
C ALA A 43 3.38 -5.33 -5.20
N GLY A 44 4.09 -6.44 -5.46
CA GLY A 44 4.77 -6.69 -6.72
C GLY A 44 3.82 -6.69 -7.92
N VAL A 45 2.71 -7.42 -7.82
CA VAL A 45 1.68 -7.49 -8.87
C VAL A 45 1.00 -6.14 -9.08
N ALA A 46 0.64 -5.44 -8.00
CA ALA A 46 0.02 -4.13 -8.11
C ALA A 46 0.93 -3.13 -8.84
N LEU A 47 2.22 -3.11 -8.48
CA LEU A 47 3.21 -2.24 -9.10
C LEU A 47 3.39 -2.58 -10.58
N PHE A 48 3.45 -3.87 -10.93
CA PHE A 48 3.50 -4.33 -12.31
C PHE A 48 2.29 -3.86 -13.14
N LEU A 49 1.07 -4.00 -12.61
CA LEU A 49 -0.15 -3.58 -13.28
C LEU A 49 -0.23 -2.05 -13.46
N VAL A 50 0.18 -1.28 -12.44
CA VAL A 50 0.21 0.18 -12.51
C VAL A 50 1.20 0.64 -13.57
N THR A 51 2.42 0.10 -13.58
CA THR A 51 3.44 0.49 -14.57
C THR A 51 3.03 0.10 -15.99
N LEU A 52 2.44 -1.07 -16.21
CA LEU A 52 1.89 -1.45 -17.53
C LEU A 52 0.77 -0.50 -17.99
N ARG A 53 -0.09 -0.09 -17.06
CA ARG A 53 -1.17 0.86 -17.36
C ARG A 53 -0.60 2.23 -17.75
N GLU A 54 0.42 2.72 -17.04
CA GLU A 54 1.10 3.97 -17.36
C GLU A 54 1.73 3.94 -18.75
N ILE A 55 2.50 2.89 -19.07
CA ILE A 55 3.11 2.69 -20.40
C ILE A 55 2.01 2.73 -21.49
N ARG A 56 0.89 2.02 -21.26
CA ARG A 56 -0.22 1.98 -22.22
C ARG A 56 -0.89 3.34 -22.41
N LEU A 57 -1.06 4.13 -21.34
CA LEU A 57 -1.66 5.47 -21.40
C LEU A 57 -0.74 6.45 -22.12
N LYS A 58 0.56 6.37 -21.85
CA LYS A 58 1.58 7.19 -22.49
C LYS A 58 1.70 6.91 -23.98
N ASN A 59 1.68 5.64 -24.37
CA ASN A 59 1.67 5.22 -25.79
C ASN A 59 0.42 5.69 -26.54
N LYS A 60 -0.68 5.97 -25.84
CA LYS A 60 -1.91 6.53 -26.42
C LYS A 60 -1.88 8.06 -26.56
N GLY A 61 -0.79 8.73 -26.18
CA GLY A 61 -0.68 10.19 -26.25
C GLY A 61 -1.46 10.93 -25.15
N ASN A 62 -2.01 10.23 -24.16
CA ASN A 62 -2.50 10.90 -22.96
C ASN A 62 -1.29 11.42 -22.18
N VAL A 63 -1.17 12.74 -22.04
CA VAL A 63 -0.24 13.35 -21.08
C VAL A 63 -0.79 13.04 -19.69
N VAL A 64 -0.14 12.12 -18.98
CA VAL A 64 -0.69 11.41 -17.81
C VAL A 64 -0.58 12.18 -16.48
N GLU A 65 0.19 13.27 -16.43
CA GLU A 65 0.20 14.17 -15.27
C GLU A 65 -0.94 15.18 -15.39
N ASP A 66 -2.15 14.69 -15.21
CA ASP A 66 -3.32 15.54 -14.99
C ASP A 66 -3.22 16.07 -13.55
N GLU A 67 -3.01 17.38 -13.36
CA GLU A 67 -2.88 18.04 -12.04
C GLU A 67 -3.99 17.63 -11.07
N ARG A 68 -5.15 17.29 -11.63
CA ARG A 68 -6.31 16.74 -10.95
C ARG A 68 -6.04 15.43 -10.21
N ILE A 69 -5.27 14.51 -10.80
CA ILE A 69 -4.88 13.24 -10.17
C ILE A 69 -3.96 13.50 -8.97
N LEU A 70 -3.00 14.42 -9.12
CA LEU A 70 -2.11 14.83 -8.04
C LEU A 70 -2.92 15.40 -6.87
N HIS A 71 -3.86 16.30 -7.17
CA HIS A 71 -4.70 16.93 -6.16
C HIS A 71 -5.64 15.93 -5.46
N ILE A 72 -6.19 14.96 -6.20
CA ILE A 72 -6.96 13.85 -5.63
C ILE A 72 -6.06 13.02 -4.70
N ALA A 73 -4.86 12.65 -5.13
CA ALA A 73 -3.93 11.84 -4.35
C ALA A 73 -3.50 12.55 -3.05
N GLU A 74 -3.22 13.86 -3.12
CA GLU A 74 -2.87 14.70 -1.98
C GLU A 74 -4.02 14.77 -0.97
N LYS A 75 -5.25 15.07 -1.43
CA LYS A 75 -6.44 15.14 -0.59
C LYS A 75 -6.75 13.79 0.08
N THR A 76 -6.62 12.70 -0.68
CA THR A 76 -6.76 11.32 -0.17
C THR A 76 -5.71 11.02 0.90
N SER A 77 -4.44 11.34 0.63
CA SER A 77 -3.33 11.09 1.57
C SER A 77 -3.57 11.83 2.88
N HIS A 78 -3.93 13.11 2.81
CA HIS A 78 -4.23 13.91 4.00
C HIS A 78 -5.37 13.32 4.83
N LYS A 79 -6.49 12.94 4.21
CA LYS A 79 -7.63 12.33 4.93
C LYS A 79 -7.28 10.99 5.56
N THR A 80 -6.54 10.16 4.84
CA THR A 80 -6.08 8.86 5.33
C THR A 80 -5.17 9.03 6.55
N LEU A 81 -4.24 9.98 6.49
CA LEU A 81 -3.32 10.29 7.60
C LEU A 81 -4.05 10.81 8.83
N VAL A 82 -5.06 11.67 8.67
CA VAL A 82 -5.88 12.16 9.79
C VAL A 82 -6.60 11.00 10.50
N ILE A 83 -7.16 10.06 9.75
CA ILE A 83 -7.82 8.88 10.32
C ILE A 83 -6.82 8.00 11.07
N LEU A 84 -5.64 7.77 10.48
CA LEU A 84 -4.56 7.03 11.11
C LEU A 84 -4.16 7.62 12.46
N ILE A 85 -3.91 8.94 12.52
CA ILE A 85 -3.53 9.63 13.75
C ILE A 85 -4.62 9.50 14.83
N ILE A 86 -5.90 9.63 14.46
CA ILE A 86 -7.01 9.46 15.40
C ILE A 86 -7.03 8.02 15.93
N LEU A 87 -6.85 7.02 15.06
CA LEU A 87 -6.87 5.61 15.46
C LEU A 87 -5.68 5.27 16.38
N GLU A 88 -4.49 5.76 16.05
CA GLU A 88 -3.28 5.61 16.87
C GLU A 88 -3.47 6.25 18.25
N GLY A 89 -4.04 7.45 18.32
CA GLY A 89 -4.35 8.12 19.58
C GLY A 89 -5.30 7.31 20.47
N ILE A 90 -6.35 6.73 19.88
CA ILE A 90 -7.29 5.85 20.59
C ILE A 90 -6.59 4.59 21.11
N LEU A 91 -5.76 3.94 20.28
CA LEU A 91 -5.01 2.75 20.67
C LEU A 91 -4.04 3.04 21.82
N MET A 92 -3.31 4.15 21.75
CA MET A 92 -2.39 4.59 22.81
C MET A 92 -3.13 4.87 24.13
N ALA A 93 -4.28 5.53 24.07
CA ALA A 93 -5.10 5.79 25.24
C ALA A 93 -5.63 4.48 25.87
N LEU A 94 -6.09 3.54 25.04
CA LEU A 94 -6.54 2.23 25.51
C LEU A 94 -5.41 1.46 26.18
N LEU A 95 -4.24 1.36 25.55
CA LEU A 95 -3.07 0.69 26.12
C LEU A 95 -2.65 1.32 27.46
N GLY A 96 -2.63 2.66 27.54
CA GLY A 96 -2.28 3.38 28.75
C GLY A 96 -3.24 3.17 29.92
N VAL A 97 -4.53 2.89 29.65
CA VAL A 97 -5.55 2.66 30.69
C VAL A 97 -5.66 1.19 31.09
N THR A 98 -5.37 0.26 30.18
CA THR A 98 -5.73 -1.16 30.36
C THR A 98 -4.57 -2.07 30.75
N ALA A 99 -3.32 -1.55 30.78
CA ALA A 99 -2.10 -2.33 31.06
C ALA A 99 -1.97 -3.62 30.21
N PHE A 100 -2.66 -3.70 29.06
CA PHE A 100 -2.58 -4.85 28.19
C PHE A 100 -1.22 -4.90 27.50
N ASP A 101 -0.54 -6.05 27.63
CA ASP A 101 0.67 -6.36 26.87
C ASP A 101 0.25 -7.00 25.53
N ILE A 102 0.00 -6.16 24.54
CA ILE A 102 -0.45 -6.58 23.21
C ILE A 102 0.76 -6.65 22.28
N GLN A 103 0.91 -7.76 21.58
CA GLN A 103 1.93 -7.88 20.52
C GLN A 103 1.73 -6.77 19.47
N ALA A 104 2.82 -6.13 19.05
CA ALA A 104 2.76 -5.05 18.07
C ALA A 104 2.27 -5.52 16.69
N TYR A 105 2.55 -6.78 16.32
CA TYR A 105 2.32 -7.30 14.96
C TYR A 105 0.84 -7.24 14.51
N PRO A 106 -0.15 -7.73 15.28
CA PRO A 106 -1.57 -7.59 14.92
C PRO A 106 -2.04 -6.13 14.82
N VAL A 107 -1.57 -5.27 15.73
CA VAL A 107 -1.98 -3.86 15.79
C VAL A 107 -1.46 -3.10 14.56
N VAL A 108 -0.18 -3.28 14.23
CA VAL A 108 0.44 -2.66 13.04
C VAL A 108 -0.20 -3.19 11.76
N SER A 109 -0.48 -4.50 11.69
CA SER A 109 -1.15 -5.11 10.52
C SER A 109 -2.56 -4.54 10.31
N LEU A 110 -3.32 -4.34 11.39
CA LEU A 110 -4.64 -3.71 11.36
C LEU A 110 -4.55 -2.26 10.88
N LEU A 111 -3.63 -1.47 11.45
CA LEU A 111 -3.41 -0.07 11.06
C LEU A 111 -3.05 0.02 9.57
N PHE A 112 -2.17 -0.86 9.09
CA PHE A 112 -1.80 -0.92 7.69
C PHE A 112 -3.00 -1.24 6.78
N ALA A 113 -3.82 -2.23 7.15
CA ALA A 113 -5.02 -2.58 6.40
C ALA A 113 -6.03 -1.41 6.34
N ILE A 114 -6.28 -0.74 7.47
CA ILE A 114 -7.15 0.44 7.54
C ILE A 114 -6.62 1.57 6.67
N THR A 115 -5.30 1.77 6.66
CA THR A 115 -4.64 2.79 5.83
C THR A 115 -4.88 2.53 4.35
N MET A 116 -4.63 1.30 3.89
CA MET A 116 -4.79 0.93 2.48
C MET A 116 -6.25 1.02 2.03
N LEU A 117 -7.19 0.53 2.85
CA LEU A 117 -8.63 0.60 2.56
C LEU A 117 -9.15 2.04 2.54
N SER A 118 -8.72 2.86 3.51
CA SER A 118 -9.10 4.27 3.57
C SER A 118 -8.56 5.03 2.38
N TYR A 119 -7.28 4.83 2.04
CA TYR A 119 -6.66 5.47 0.88
C TYR A 119 -7.39 5.09 -0.41
N ALA A 120 -7.59 3.79 -0.66
CA ALA A 120 -8.30 3.32 -1.84
C ALA A 120 -9.74 3.86 -1.89
N GLY A 121 -10.46 3.84 -0.76
CA GLY A 121 -11.83 4.34 -0.65
C GLY A 121 -11.93 5.83 -0.98
N PHE A 122 -11.12 6.67 -0.34
CA PHE A 122 -11.12 8.11 -0.60
C PHE A 122 -10.64 8.44 -2.02
N TYR A 123 -9.64 7.72 -2.53
CA TYR A 123 -9.15 7.94 -3.89
C TYR A 123 -10.24 7.67 -4.93
N TYR A 124 -10.94 6.53 -4.83
CA TYR A 124 -12.04 6.21 -5.74
C TYR A 124 -13.21 7.18 -5.57
N TRP A 125 -13.53 7.59 -4.35
CA TRP A 125 -14.61 8.53 -4.09
C TRP A 125 -14.31 9.91 -4.70
N TYR A 126 -13.12 10.49 -4.44
CA TYR A 126 -12.74 11.78 -4.99
C TYR A 126 -12.57 11.76 -6.51
N LYS A 127 -12.07 10.66 -7.06
CA LYS A 127 -12.01 10.47 -8.51
C LYS A 127 -13.40 10.47 -9.17
N ARG A 128 -14.43 9.99 -8.48
CA ARG A 128 -15.82 10.01 -8.98
C ARG A 128 -16.46 11.39 -8.87
N GLN A 129 -16.07 12.19 -7.87
CA GLN A 129 -16.70 13.48 -7.60
C GLN A 129 -16.08 14.64 -8.36
N MET A 130 -14.75 14.64 -8.52
CA MET A 130 -14.07 15.66 -9.31
C MET A 130 -14.22 15.31 -10.77
#